data_AF-A0AAD9QEU7-F1
#
_entry.id   AF-A0AAD9QEU7-F1
#
_cell.length_a   1.000
_cell.length_b   1.000
_cell.length_c   1.000
_cell.angle_alpha   90.00
_cell.angle_beta   90.00
_cell.angle_gamma   90.00
#
_symmetry.space_group_name_H-M   'P 1'
#
loop_
_entity.id
_entity.type
_entity.pdbx_description
1 polymer ?
#
loop_
_entity_poly.entity_id
_entity_poly.type
_entity_poly.pdbx_seq_one_letter_code
_entity_poly.pdbx_strand_id
1 'polypeptide(L)' 'YLVAQAFDAFQVLQKALEKEPCFSINASKVTTKDKENLLDCMKKVNLDGSTGGIKFDENGRRKRIHLEILNLRGNSFK' A
#
# COMPACT_ATOMS: atom_id res chain seq x y z
N TYR A 1 7.19 13.52 2.45
CA TYR A 1 6.34 12.48 3.09
C TYR A 1 5.11 12.15 2.26
N LEU A 2 4.19 13.10 2.02
CA LEU A 2 2.97 12.86 1.23
C LEU A 2 3.23 12.29 -0.17
N VAL A 3 4.24 12.80 -0.88
CA VAL A 3 4.61 12.29 -2.22
C VAL A 3 5.04 10.82 -2.18
N ALA A 4 5.86 10.43 -1.20
CA ALA A 4 6.31 9.04 -1.05
C ALA A 4 5.14 8.11 -0.72
N GLN A 5 4.22 8.53 0.16
CA GLN A 5 3.02 7.76 0.47
C GLN A 5 2.07 7.64 -0.72
N ALA A 6 1.87 8.71 -1.50
CA ALA A 6 1.03 8.68 -2.68
C ALA A 6 1.60 7.74 -3.76
N PHE A 7 2.92 7.78 -3.97
CA PHE A 7 3.61 6.88 -4.88
C PHE A 7 3.47 5.41 -4.43
N ASP A 8 3.68 5.15 -3.14
CA ASP A 8 3.50 3.81 -2.56
C ASP A 8 2.04 3.32 -2.66
N ALA A 9 1.06 4.19 -2.43
CA ALA A 9 -0.35 3.87 -2.59
C ALA A 9 -0.71 3.48 -4.05
N PHE A 10 -0.13 4.20 -5.03
CA PHE A 10 -0.28 3.85 -6.43
C PHE A 10 0.33 2.47 -6.75
N GLN A 11 1.54 2.19 -6.25
CA GLN A 11 2.17 0.88 -6.42
C GLN A 11 1.33 -0.25 -5.82
N VAL A 12 0.71 -0.03 -4.66
CA VAL A 12 -0.22 -1.00 -4.05
C VAL A 12 -1.41 -1.27 -4.96
N LEU A 13 -2.03 -0.23 -5.51
CA LEU A 13 -3.16 -0.38 -6.42
C LEU A 13 -2.76 -1.15 -7.68
N GLN A 14 -1.63 -0.78 -8.30
CA GLN A 14 -1.12 -1.43 -9.49
C GLN A 14 -0.86 -2.93 -9.23
N LYS A 15 -0.18 -3.26 -8.13
CA LYS A 15 0.09 -4.66 -7.75
C LYS A 15 -1.14 -5.45 -7.34
N ALA A 16 -2.17 -4.80 -6.82
CA ALA A 16 -3.44 -5.46 -6.53
C ALA A 16 -4.16 -5.88 -7.82
N LEU A 17 -4.15 -5.02 -8.84
CA LEU A 17 -4.78 -5.28 -10.14
C LEU A 17 -4.06 -6.36 -10.96
N GLU A 18 -2.79 -6.66 -10.66
CA GLU A 18 -2.06 -7.78 -11.27
C GLU A 18 -2.45 -9.15 -10.68
N LYS A 19 -3.27 -9.22 -9.63
CA LYS A 19 -3.62 -10.47 -8.93
C LYS A 19 -5.05 -10.90 -9.22
N GLU A 20 -5.30 -12.20 -9.34
CA GLU A 20 -6.65 -12.75 -9.35
C GLU A 20 -7.33 -12.64 -7.96
N PRO A 21 -8.64 -12.34 -7.88
CA PRO A 21 -9.58 -12.13 -8.98
C PRO A 21 -9.54 -10.71 -9.60
N CYS A 22 -8.72 -9.81 -9.08
CA CYS A 22 -8.74 -8.39 -9.42
C CYS A 22 -8.28 -8.05 -10.84
N PHE A 23 -7.43 -8.90 -11.43
CA PHE A 23 -7.03 -8.82 -12.83
C PHE A 23 -8.23 -8.92 -13.79
N SER A 24 -9.25 -9.69 -13.42
CA SER A 24 -10.46 -9.89 -14.22
C SER A 24 -11.53 -8.79 -14.04
N ILE A 25 -11.31 -7.79 -13.17
CA ILE A 25 -12.30 -6.74 -12.91
C ILE A 25 -12.51 -5.90 -14.16
N ASN A 26 -13.75 -5.86 -14.65
CA ASN A 26 -14.14 -4.97 -15.74
C ASN A 26 -14.46 -3.58 -15.20
N ALA A 27 -13.55 -2.62 -15.43
CA ALA A 27 -13.70 -1.24 -14.97
C ALA A 27 -14.95 -0.51 -15.52
N SER A 28 -15.51 -0.95 -16.66
CA SER A 28 -16.74 -0.37 -17.22
C SER A 28 -18.02 -0.84 -16.52
N LYS A 29 -17.95 -1.94 -15.75
CA LYS A 29 -19.10 -2.55 -15.06
C LYS A 29 -18.69 -3.14 -13.72
N VAL A 30 -18.39 -2.26 -12.77
CA VAL A 30 -17.96 -2.65 -11.42
C VAL A 30 -19.15 -3.11 -10.59
N THR A 31 -19.08 -4.34 -10.08
CA THR A 31 -20.07 -4.91 -9.14
C THR A 31 -19.66 -4.67 -7.68
N THR A 32 -20.57 -4.94 -6.74
CA THR A 32 -20.22 -4.95 -5.30
C THR A 32 -19.15 -6.00 -5.01
N LYS A 33 -19.19 -7.15 -5.71
CA LYS A 33 -18.20 -8.21 -5.52
C LYS A 33 -16.81 -7.78 -5.98
N ASP A 34 -16.72 -7.01 -7.06
CA ASP A 34 -15.44 -6.48 -7.54
C ASP A 34 -14.79 -5.53 -6.53
N LYS A 35 -15.60 -4.74 -5.81
CA LYS A 35 -15.11 -3.85 -4.74
C LYS A 35 -14.53 -4.63 -3.56
N GLU A 36 -15.23 -5.68 -3.13
CA GLU A 36 -14.75 -6.58 -2.07
C GLU A 36 -13.46 -7.28 -2.49
N ASN A 37 -13.43 -7.80 -3.72
CA ASN A 37 -12.28 -8.46 -4.32
C ASN A 37 -11.08 -7.50 -4.37
N LEU A 38 -11.26 -6.28 -4.86
CA LEU A 38 -10.21 -5.27 -4.92
C LEU A 38 -9.64 -4.95 -3.54
N LEU A 39 -10.51 -4.76 -2.54
CA LEU A 39 -10.08 -4.53 -1.16
C LEU A 39 -9.23 -5.69 -0.63
N ASP A 40 -9.63 -6.93 -0.90
CA ASP A 40 -8.88 -8.13 -0.49
C ASP A 40 -7.52 -8.25 -1.23
N CYS A 41 -7.49 -8.00 -2.54
CA CYS A 41 -6.25 -7.98 -3.32
C CYS A 41 -5.27 -6.92 -2.79
N MET A 42 -5.76 -5.71 -2.47
CA MET A 42 -4.94 -4.63 -1.91
C MET A 42 -4.36 -5.02 -0.54
N LYS A 43 -5.16 -5.64 0.34
CA LYS A 43 -4.67 -6.13 1.65
C LYS A 43 -3.60 -7.22 1.52
N LYS A 44 -3.65 -8.01 0.44
CA LYS A 44 -2.67 -9.06 0.12
C LYS A 44 -1.42 -8.54 -0.59
N VAL A 45 -1.29 -7.24 -0.85
CA VAL A 45 -0.06 -6.67 -1.41
C VAL A 45 1.04 -6.72 -0.35
N ASN A 46 2.22 -7.14 -0.80
CA ASN A 46 3.45 -7.15 -0.04
C ASN A 46 4.59 -6.69 -0.95
N LEU A 47 5.11 -5.48 -0.70
CA LEU A 47 6.20 -4.89 -1.47
C LEU A 47 7.05 -3.97 -0.60
N ASP A 48 8.25 -3.65 -1.07
CA ASP A 48 9.11 -2.63 -0.46
C ASP A 48 8.94 -1.32 -1.23
N GLY A 49 8.41 -0.30 -0.54
CA GLY A 49 8.14 1.01 -1.12
C GLY A 49 9.11 2.09 -0.63
N SER A 50 8.84 3.32 -1.04
CA SER A 50 9.61 4.51 -0.62
C SER A 50 9.48 4.80 0.87
N THR A 51 8.42 4.30 1.52
CA THR A 51 8.20 4.41 2.96
C THR A 51 8.56 3.12 3.70
N GLY A 52 9.38 2.25 3.10
CA GLY A 52 9.76 0.95 3.65
C GLY A 52 8.75 -0.15 3.31
N GLY A 53 8.78 -1.24 4.08
CA GLY A 53 7.91 -2.40 3.85
C GLY A 53 6.41 -2.05 3.92
N ILE A 54 5.65 -2.54 2.94
CA ILE A 54 4.21 -2.33 2.82
C ILE A 54 3.51 -3.69 2.92
N LYS A 55 2.88 -3.92 4.07
CA LYS A 55 2.03 -5.08 4.37
C LYS A 55 0.82 -4.60 5.16
N PHE A 56 -0.32 -5.25 4.98
CA PHE A 56 -1.55 -4.91 5.68
C PHE A 56 -2.02 -6.06 6.58
N ASP A 57 -2.82 -5.72 7.59
CA ASP A 57 -3.59 -6.69 8.34
C ASP A 57 -4.98 -6.92 7.73
N GLU A 58 -5.77 -7.80 8.35
CA GLU A 58 -7.14 -8.10 7.95
C GLU A 58 -8.06 -6.87 7.94
N ASN A 59 -7.74 -5.83 8.72
CA ASN A 59 -8.47 -4.57 8.79
C ASN A 59 -7.93 -3.51 7.82
N GLY A 60 -6.88 -3.82 7.05
CA GLY A 60 -6.24 -2.87 6.14
C GLY A 60 -5.27 -1.91 6.82
N ARG A 61 -4.91 -2.14 8.09
CA ARG A 61 -3.91 -1.32 8.78
C ARG A 61 -2.52 -1.75 8.36
N ARG A 62 -1.63 -0.78 8.13
CA ARG A 62 -0.25 -1.04 7.76
C ARG A 62 0.51 -1.68 8.93
N LYS A 63 1.17 -2.81 8.66
CA LYS A 63 2.04 -3.54 9.59
C LYS A 63 3.52 -3.31 9.26
N ARG A 64 4.38 -3.49 10.26
CA ARG A 64 5.86 -3.41 10.14
C ARG A 64 6.37 -2.06 9.62
N ILE A 65 5.78 -0.97 10.10
CA ILE A 65 6.28 0.38 9.81
C ILE A 65 7.59 0.57 10.58
N HIS A 66 8.66 0.94 9.89
CA HIS A 66 9.92 1.31 10.50
C HIS A 66 9.96 2.83 10.67
N LEU A 67 10.12 3.29 11.90
CA LEU A 67 10.26 4.70 12.23
C LEU A 67 11.57 4.89 12.98
N GLU A 68 12.33 5.90 12.60
CA GLU A 68 13.57 6.27 13.25
C GLU A 68 13.34 7.56 14.06
N ILE A 69 13.92 7.60 15.26
CA ILE A 69 13.93 8.82 16.06
C ILE A 69 15.14 9.63 15.61
N LEU A 70 14.88 10.80 15.02
CA LEU A 70 15.93 11.72 14.59
C LEU A 70 16.17 12.77 15.66
N ASN A 71 17.43 12.93 16.06
CA ASN A 71 17.84 13.94 17.05
C ASN A 71 18.61 15.08 16.38
N LEU A 72 18.20 16.32 16.64
CA LEU A 72 18.92 17.49 16.13
C LEU A 72 20.10 17.83 17.05
N ARG A 73 21.32 17.67 16.54
CA ARG A 73 22.56 18.06 17.25
C ARG A 73 23.49 18.81 16.31
N GLY A 74 23.90 20.02 16.72
CA GLY A 74 24.84 20.83 15.95
C GLY A 74 24.39 21.08 14.50
N ASN A 75 23.10 21.39 14.31
CA ASN A 75 22.46 21.63 13.01
C ASN A 75 22.40 20.43 12.05
N SER A 76 22.59 19.21 12.56
CA SER A 76 22.40 17.98 11.79
C SER A 76 21.44 17.02 12.50
N PHE A 77 20.60 16.33 11.73
CA PHE A 77 19.85 15.19 12.24
C PHE A 77 20.81 13.99 12.37
N LYS A 78 20.77 13.36 13.53
CA LYS A 78 21.49 12.13 13.88
C LYS A 78 20.51 11.04 14.24
#